data_AF-A0A970UEX0-F1
#
_entry.id   AF-A0A970UEX0-F1
#
_cell.length_a   1.000
_cell.length_b   1.000
_cell.length_c   1.000
_cell.angle_alpha   90.00
_cell.angle_beta   90.00
_cell.angle_gamma   90.00
#
_symmetry.space_group_name_H-M   'P 1'
#
loop_
_entity.id
_entity.type
_entity.pdbx_description
1 polymer ?
#
loop_
_entity_poly.entity_id
_entity_poly.type
_entity_poly.pdbx_seq_one_letter_code
_entity_poly.pdbx_strand_id
1 'polypeptide(L)' 'AYCQQQFAQATEGNKAHPIVFYCRSDCWLGWNAIKRADALGYSNLYWLRDGIDGWQQADLPLVPAQPVPFQ' A
#
# COMPACT_ATOMS: atom_id res chain seq x y z
N ALA A 1 0.30 -6.34 15.25
CA ALA A 1 -0.94 -7.11 15.04
C ALA A 1 -1.70 -6.61 13.81
N TYR A 2 -2.28 -5.40 13.82
CA TYR A 2 -3.12 -4.87 12.73
C TYR A 2 -2.49 -4.91 11.33
N CYS A 3 -1.32 -4.27 11.09
CA CYS A 3 -0.69 -4.24 9.76
C CYS A 3 -0.38 -5.65 9.21
N GLN A 4 0.10 -6.55 10.07
CA GLN A 4 0.42 -7.92 9.66
C GLN A 4 -0.83 -8.68 9.23
N GLN A 5 -1.92 -8.54 9.98
CA GLN A 5 -3.21 -9.15 9.64
C GLN A 5 -3.76 -8.60 8.32
N GLN A 6 -3.72 -7.28 8.13
CA GLN A 6 -4.21 -6.66 6.89
C GLN A 6 -3.39 -7.07 5.67
N PHE A 7 -2.05 -7.17 5.79
CA PHE A 7 -1.25 -7.70 4.70
C PHE A 7 -1.55 -9.16 4.41
N ALA A 8 -1.68 -10.01 5.44
CA ALA A 8 -2.04 -11.41 5.24
C ALA A 8 -3.42 -11.54 4.58
N GLN A 9 -4.40 -10.73 4.97
CA GLN A 9 -5.72 -10.72 4.36
C GLN A 9 -5.68 -10.26 2.89
N ALA A 10 -4.97 -9.17 2.59
CA ALA A 10 -4.87 -8.62 1.24
C ALA A 10 -4.09 -9.52 0.26
N THR A 11 -3.22 -10.39 0.78
CA THR A 11 -2.36 -11.27 -0.03
C THR A 11 -2.72 -12.74 0.08
N GLU A 12 -3.78 -13.07 0.82
CA GLU A 12 -4.15 -14.45 1.18
C GLU A 12 -2.99 -15.22 1.83
N GLY A 13 -2.14 -14.50 2.58
CA GLY A 13 -0.94 -15.03 3.24
C GLY A 13 0.26 -15.24 2.31
N ASN A 14 0.13 -15.02 1.00
CA ASN A 14 1.21 -15.21 0.04
C ASN A 14 2.24 -14.08 0.10
N LYS A 15 3.44 -14.39 0.59
CA LYS A 15 4.56 -13.44 0.71
C LYS A 15 5.14 -12.96 -0.62
N ALA A 16 4.93 -13.70 -1.70
CA ALA A 16 5.34 -13.33 -3.04
C ALA A 16 4.24 -12.58 -3.82
N HIS A 17 3.07 -12.33 -3.22
CA HIS A 17 2.03 -11.54 -3.88
C HIS A 17 2.54 -10.11 -4.16
N PRO A 18 2.42 -9.58 -5.39
CA PRO A 18 2.81 -8.20 -5.70
C PRO A 18 1.96 -7.18 -4.94
N ILE A 19 2.58 -6.23 -4.23
CA ILE A 19 1.88 -5.18 -3.48
C ILE A 19 2.36 -3.81 -3.93
N VAL A 20 1.43 -2.94 -4.32
CA VAL A 20 1.71 -1.53 -4.61
C VAL A 20 1.25 -0.68 -3.43
N PHE A 21 2.17 0.14 -2.92
CA PHE A 21 1.88 1.12 -1.88
C PHE A 21 1.86 2.52 -2.49
N TYR A 22 0.87 3.31 -2.08
CA TYR A 22 0.73 4.70 -2.49
C TYR A 22 0.17 5.54 -1.34
N CYS A 23 0.34 6.85 -1.42
CA CYS A 23 -0.29 7.83 -0.56
C CYS A 23 -0.52 9.10 -1.41
N ARG A 24 -0.21 10.27 -0.86
CA ARG A 24 -0.03 11.54 -1.57
C ARG A 24 1.45 11.79 -1.89
N SER A 25 1.74 12.69 -2.82
CA SER A 25 3.12 12.95 -3.27
C SER A 25 4.05 13.47 -2.17
N ASP A 26 3.50 14.13 -1.15
CA ASP A 26 4.21 14.67 0.02
C ASP A 26 4.12 13.76 1.27
N CYS A 27 3.58 12.55 1.10
CA CYS A 27 3.29 11.63 2.19
C CYS A 27 4.27 10.44 2.26
N TRP A 28 4.94 10.30 3.40
CA TRP A 28 5.92 9.23 3.65
C TRP A 28 5.32 7.91 4.18
N LEU A 29 4.00 7.85 4.39
CA LEU A 29 3.35 6.67 4.95
C LEU A 29 3.44 5.45 4.02
N GLY A 30 3.35 5.65 2.70
CA GLY A 30 3.53 4.58 1.72
C GLY A 30 4.92 3.95 1.78
N TRP A 31 5.96 4.78 1.86
CA TRP A 31 7.34 4.32 2.03
C TRP A 31 7.54 3.55 3.35
N ASN A 32 7.00 4.10 4.44
CA ASN A 32 7.05 3.47 5.76
C ASN A 32 6.26 2.14 5.80
N ALA A 33 5.21 1.98 5.01
CA ALA A 33 4.45 0.74 4.89
C ALA A 33 5.23 -0.34 4.14
N ILE A 34 5.95 0.03 3.08
CA ILE A 34 6.86 -0.88 2.35
C ILE A 34 7.91 -1.45 3.28
N LYS A 35 8.59 -0.60 4.07
CA LYS A 35 9.61 -1.07 5.01
C LYS A 35 9.05 -2.05 6.05
N ARG A 36 7.79 -1.89 6.45
CA ARG A 36 7.12 -2.84 7.34
C ARG A 36 6.76 -4.15 6.63
N ALA A 37 6.29 -4.10 5.39
CA ALA A 37 6.01 -5.31 4.61
C ALA A 37 7.28 -6.12 4.33
N ASP A 38 8.37 -5.44 3.98
CA ASP A 38 9.73 -6.00 3.83
C ASP A 38 10.17 -6.73 5.11
N ALA A 39 10.08 -6.05 6.27
CA ALA A 39 10.38 -6.67 7.56
C ALA A 39 9.46 -7.86 7.93
N LEU A 40 8.28 -7.96 7.31
CA LEU A 40 7.33 -9.08 7.47
C LEU A 40 7.54 -10.19 6.42
N GLY A 41 8.59 -10.10 5.61
CA GLY A 41 9.02 -11.12 4.65
C GLY A 41 8.32 -11.09 3.30
N TYR A 42 7.63 -10.00 2.95
CA TYR A 42 7.08 -9.85 1.60
C TYR A 42 8.17 -9.43 0.61
N SER A 43 8.18 -9.99 -0.59
CA SER A 43 9.30 -9.83 -1.55
C SER A 43 8.99 -8.91 -2.74
N ASN A 44 7.75 -8.87 -3.21
CA ASN A 44 7.35 -8.13 -4.42
C ASN A 44 6.66 -6.81 -4.04
N LEU A 45 7.47 -5.83 -3.64
CA LEU A 45 7.01 -4.56 -3.07
C LEU A 45 7.29 -3.39 -4.01
N TYR A 46 6.25 -2.63 -4.36
CA TYR A 46 6.34 -1.50 -5.28
C TYR A 46 5.86 -0.21 -4.60
N TRP A 47 6.56 0.90 -4.85
CA TRP A 47 6.16 2.21 -4.37
C TRP A 47 5.73 3.12 -5.52
N LEU A 48 4.46 3.52 -5.53
CA LEU A 48 4.00 4.59 -6.40
C LEU A 48 4.27 5.94 -5.72
N ARG A 49 5.42 6.54 -6.04
CA ARG A 49 5.96 7.74 -5.36
C ARG A 49 5.01 8.93 -5.41
N ASP A 50 4.51 9.28 -6.59
CA ASP A 50 3.66 10.47 -6.77
C ASP A 50 2.22 10.23 -6.27
N GLY A 51 1.91 8.99 -5.91
CA GLY A 51 0.68 8.61 -5.25
C GLY A 51 -0.57 8.98 -6.04
N ILE A 52 -1.64 9.31 -5.31
CA ILE A 52 -2.93 9.70 -5.88
C ILE A 52 -2.86 11.05 -6.60
N ASP A 53 -1.96 11.96 -6.17
CA ASP A 53 -1.82 13.27 -6.79
C ASP A 53 -1.27 13.14 -8.23
N GLY A 54 -0.24 12.33 -8.44
CA GLY A 54 0.27 12.02 -9.78
C GLY A 54 -0.72 11.24 -10.64
N TRP A 55 -1.48 10.32 -10.03
CA TRP A 55 -2.55 9.58 -10.72
C TRP A 55 -3.64 10.52 -11.23
N GLN A 56 -4.06 11.49 -10.41
CA GLN A 56 -5.06 12.48 -10.77
C GLN A 56 -4.54 13.45 -11.84
N GLN A 57 -3.28 13.90 -11.75
CA GLN A 57 -2.66 14.76 -12.76
C GLN A 57 -2.54 14.11 -14.14
N ALA A 58 -2.53 12.77 -14.19
CA ALA A 58 -2.56 12.00 -15.42
C ALA A 58 -3.99 11.78 -15.99
N ASP A 59 -5.01 12.43 -15.43
CA ASP A 59 -6.43 12.28 -15.78
C ASP A 59 -6.94 10.83 -15.73
N LEU A 60 -6.37 10.01 -14.83
CA LEU A 60 -6.78 8.63 -14.62
C LEU A 60 -7.96 8.52 -13.63
N PRO A 61 -8.82 7.50 -13.78
CA PRO A 61 -10.02 7.37 -12.97
C PRO A 61 -9.68 7.12 -11.49
N LEU A 62 -10.50 7.70 -10.60
CA LEU A 62 -10.45 7.51 -9.16
C LEU A 62 -11.71 6.79 -8.68
N VAL A 63 -11.55 6.00 -7.63
CA VAL A 63 -12.67 5.34 -6.92
C VAL A 63 -12.63 5.73 -5.44
N PRO A 64 -13.79 5.94 -4.79
CA PRO A 64 -13.82 6.15 -3.34
C PRO A 64 -13.24 4.95 -2.59
N ALA A 65 -12.23 5.19 -1.74
CA ALA A 65 -11.67 4.16 -0.87
C ALA A 65 -12.45 4.10 0.46
N GLN A 66 -12.81 2.90 0.91
CA GLN A 66 -13.37 2.66 2.24
C GLN A 66 -12.29 2.05 3.14
N PRO A 67 -11.84 2.73 4.21
CA PRO A 67 -10.83 2.20 5.09
C PRO A 67 -11.38 1.07 5.95
N VAL A 68 -10.57 0.06 6.22
CA VAL A 68 -10.87 -0.92 7.27
C VAL A 68 -10.75 -0.20 8.62
N PRO A 69 -11.78 -0.24 9.48
CA PRO A 69 -11.72 0.36 10.80
C PRO A 69 -10.55 -0.22 11.61
N PHE A 70 -9.83 0.65 12.32
CA PHE A 70 -8.87 0.20 13.31
C PHE A 70 -9.64 -0.45 14.48
N GLN A 71 -9.29 -1.69 14.81
CA GLN A 71 -9.84 -2.43 15.94
C GLN A 71 -8.80 -2.53 17.06
#